data_AF-A0A371IQ86-F1
#
_entry.id   AF-A0A371IQ86-F1
#
_cell.length_a   1.000
_cell.length_b   1.000
_cell.length_c   1.000
_cell.angle_alpha   90.00
_cell.angle_beta   90.00
_cell.angle_gamma   90.00
#
_symmetry.space_group_name_H-M   'P 1'
#
loop_
_entity.id
_entity.type
_entity.pdbx_description
1 polymer ?
#
loop_
_entity_poly.entity_id
_entity_poly.type
_entity_poly.pdbx_seq_one_letter_code
_entity_poly.pdbx_strand_id
1 'polypeptide(L)'
;MLLNKNRKVLLILLTISFLGFIFSGCDKKVEYTTLQTKYIDICEKSKSSKSFTKKNLEELIGIKVSEEVKGKDKDSNAYTFKIDNEKLLIYTDNNNDELLFIQYNNLIGLELTYSLKTDMNFGEYYGFTGKYNSESFENQKNQLNLYLKNNNIPQK
;
A
#
# COMPACT_ATOMS: atom_id res chain seq x y z
N MET A 1 -13.64 -40.19 -51.11
CA MET A 1 -12.69 -39.40 -50.29
C MET A 1 -13.29 -38.03 -49.96
N LEU A 2 -14.39 -37.98 -49.18
CA LEU A 2 -15.14 -36.74 -48.91
C LEU A 2 -15.43 -36.51 -47.40
N LEU A 3 -15.01 -37.43 -46.53
CA LEU A 3 -15.20 -37.30 -45.08
C LEU A 3 -14.14 -36.45 -44.36
N ASN A 4 -13.15 -35.92 -45.08
CA ASN A 4 -11.90 -35.44 -44.47
C ASN A 4 -11.74 -33.90 -44.41
N LYS A 5 -12.61 -33.15 -45.11
CA LYS A 5 -12.51 -31.67 -45.17
C LYS A 5 -13.39 -31.01 -44.09
N ASN A 6 -14.64 -31.46 -43.93
CA ASN A 6 -15.58 -30.89 -42.97
C ASN A 6 -15.20 -31.17 -41.50
N ARG A 7 -14.59 -32.34 -41.23
CA ARG A 7 -14.10 -32.71 -39.89
C ARG A 7 -12.92 -31.83 -39.43
N LYS A 8 -12.02 -31.46 -40.36
CA LYS A 8 -10.91 -30.55 -40.10
C LYS A 8 -11.40 -29.13 -39.79
N VAL A 9 -12.39 -28.65 -40.54
CA VAL A 9 -12.99 -27.32 -40.32
C VAL A 9 -13.70 -27.25 -38.95
N LEU A 10 -14.44 -28.31 -38.57
CA LEU A 10 -15.10 -28.38 -37.26
C LEU A 10 -14.10 -28.40 -36.09
N LEU A 11 -12.99 -29.14 -36.23
CA LEU A 11 -11.91 -29.18 -35.23
C LEU A 11 -11.19 -27.83 -35.08
N ILE A 12 -11.00 -27.10 -36.18
CA ILE A 12 -10.41 -25.75 -36.18
C ILE A 12 -11.35 -24.74 -35.50
N LEU A 13 -12.66 -24.80 -35.74
CA LEU A 13 -13.63 -23.91 -35.09
C LEU A 13 -13.74 -24.16 -33.57
N LEU A 14 -13.66 -25.41 -33.13
CA LEU A 14 -13.65 -25.77 -31.71
C LEU A 14 -12.37 -25.32 -31.00
N THR A 15 -11.21 -25.40 -31.65
CA THR A 15 -9.94 -24.93 -31.07
C THR A 15 -9.88 -23.41 -30.98
N ILE A 16 -10.41 -22.68 -31.96
CA ILE A 16 -10.53 -21.22 -31.90
C ILE A 16 -11.50 -20.79 -30.78
N SER A 17 -12.58 -21.54 -30.56
CA SER A 17 -13.53 -21.25 -29.47
C SER A 17 -12.95 -21.54 -28.08
N PHE A 18 -12.05 -22.53 -27.96
CA PHE A 18 -11.36 -22.84 -26.70
C PHE A 18 -10.25 -21.83 -26.36
N LEU A 19 -9.59 -21.24 -27.37
CA LEU A 19 -8.60 -20.18 -27.20
C LEU A 19 -9.21 -18.83 -26.79
N GLY A 20 -10.50 -18.59 -27.07
CA GLY A 20 -11.22 -17.39 -26.65
C GLY A 20 -11.50 -17.31 -25.15
N PHE A 21 -11.45 -18.43 -24.42
CA PHE A 21 -11.74 -18.49 -22.99
C PHE A 21 -10.52 -18.33 -22.07
N ILE A 22 -9.29 -18.30 -22.62
CA ILE A 22 -8.06 -18.25 -21.81
C ILE A 22 -7.62 -16.79 -21.52
N PHE A 23 -8.27 -15.78 -22.09
CA PHE A 23 -7.94 -14.37 -21.87
C PHE A 23 -8.89 -13.63 -20.90
N SER A 24 -9.63 -14.34 -20.06
CA SER A 24 -10.39 -13.74 -18.94
C SER A 24 -9.65 -13.82 -17.60
N GLY A 25 -8.33 -14.07 -17.60
CA GLY A 25 -7.47 -13.82 -16.45
C GLY A 25 -7.16 -12.33 -16.33
N CYS A 26 -8.20 -11.48 -16.32
CA CYS A 26 -8.04 -10.09 -15.90
C CYS A 26 -7.95 -10.17 -14.37
N ASP A 27 -6.74 -10.28 -13.83
CA ASP A 27 -6.52 -10.03 -12.41
C ASP A 27 -7.16 -8.67 -12.13
N LYS A 28 -8.28 -8.67 -11.40
CA LYS A 28 -8.91 -7.43 -10.97
C LYS A 28 -7.83 -6.63 -10.27
N LYS A 29 -7.45 -5.52 -10.88
CA LYS A 29 -6.44 -4.63 -10.34
C LYS A 29 -6.98 -4.18 -8.98
N VAL A 30 -6.31 -4.55 -7.90
CA VAL A 30 -6.78 -4.17 -6.56
C VAL A 30 -6.73 -2.65 -6.49
N GLU A 31 -7.90 -2.02 -6.45
CA GLU A 31 -8.01 -0.57 -6.34
C GLU A 31 -7.95 -0.15 -4.87
N TYR A 32 -6.84 0.50 -4.55
CA TYR A 32 -6.59 1.11 -3.26
C TYR A 32 -7.06 2.56 -3.25
N THR A 33 -7.41 3.09 -2.09
CA THR A 33 -7.62 4.54 -1.93
C THR A 33 -6.34 5.32 -2.20
N THR A 34 -6.44 6.66 -2.32
CA THR A 34 -5.25 7.50 -2.49
C THR A 34 -4.24 7.26 -1.38
N LEU A 35 -4.64 7.33 -0.11
CA LEU A 35 -3.68 7.16 0.99
C LEU A 35 -3.17 5.72 1.14
N GLN A 36 -3.98 4.70 0.82
CA GLN A 36 -3.50 3.30 0.78
C GLN A 36 -2.48 3.08 -0.34
N THR A 37 -2.72 3.65 -1.52
CA THR A 37 -1.75 3.58 -2.63
C THR A 37 -0.44 4.24 -2.22
N LYS A 38 -0.51 5.42 -1.59
CA LYS A 38 0.68 6.14 -1.14
C LYS A 38 1.41 5.45 0.00
N TYR A 39 0.69 4.79 0.90
CA TYR A 39 1.27 3.92 1.91
C TYR A 39 2.15 2.84 1.27
N ILE A 40 1.61 2.08 0.32
CA ILE A 40 2.32 1.02 -0.42
C ILE A 40 3.53 1.62 -1.16
N ASP A 41 3.34 2.70 -1.92
CA ASP A 41 4.40 3.35 -2.69
C ASP A 41 5.57 3.79 -1.80
N ILE A 42 5.28 4.38 -0.64
CA ILE A 42 6.30 4.86 0.30
C ILE A 42 7.06 3.68 0.93
N CYS A 43 6.35 2.62 1.32
CA CYS A 43 6.96 1.40 1.86
C CYS A 43 7.85 0.70 0.84
N GLU A 44 7.46 0.65 -0.44
CA GLU A 44 8.28 0.06 -1.49
C GLU A 44 9.51 0.94 -1.79
N LYS A 45 9.33 2.26 -1.87
CA LYS A 45 10.42 3.21 -2.11
C LYS A 45 11.45 3.22 -0.98
N SER A 46 11.03 3.07 0.27
CA SER A 46 11.94 3.14 1.42
C SER A 46 12.97 2.01 1.44
N LYS A 47 12.70 0.87 0.78
CA LYS A 47 13.67 -0.23 0.57
C LYS A 47 14.90 0.17 -0.26
N SER A 48 14.82 1.27 -1.00
CA SER A 48 15.89 1.78 -1.88
C SER A 48 16.54 3.08 -1.37
N SER A 49 16.42 3.36 -0.07
CA SER A 49 17.13 4.44 0.65
C SER A 49 16.87 5.86 0.12
N LYS A 50 15.61 6.23 -0.06
CA LYS A 50 15.22 7.62 -0.35
C LYS A 50 15.05 8.45 0.92
N SER A 51 15.39 9.74 0.83
CA SER A 51 15.07 10.78 1.81
C SER A 51 13.60 11.23 1.68
N PHE A 52 12.90 11.25 2.82
CA PHE A 52 11.49 11.56 2.95
C PHE A 52 11.27 12.90 3.67
N THR A 53 11.89 13.97 3.15
CA THR A 53 11.59 15.33 3.63
C THR A 53 10.10 15.65 3.50
N LYS A 54 9.61 16.62 4.28
CA LYS A 54 8.25 17.17 4.14
C LYS A 54 7.88 17.45 2.69
N LYS A 55 8.74 18.18 1.97
CA LYS A 55 8.49 18.58 0.57
C LYS A 55 8.34 17.35 -0.33
N ASN A 56 9.24 16.38 -0.21
CA ASN A 56 9.19 15.16 -1.02
C ASN A 56 7.93 14.34 -0.70
N LEU A 57 7.51 14.29 0.56
CA LEU A 57 6.29 13.61 0.98
C LEU A 57 5.04 14.30 0.40
N GLU A 58 4.96 15.63 0.47
CA GLU A 58 3.87 16.39 -0.12
C GLU A 58 3.80 16.19 -1.65
N GLU A 59 4.94 16.15 -2.33
CA GLU A 59 5.01 15.85 -3.77
C GLU A 59 4.58 14.41 -4.10
N LEU A 60 5.03 13.42 -3.32
CA LEU A 60 4.69 12.01 -3.53
C LEU A 60 3.21 11.74 -3.29
N ILE A 61 2.65 12.32 -2.23
CA ILE A 61 1.27 12.10 -1.79
C ILE A 61 0.31 12.98 -2.60
N GLY A 62 0.75 14.15 -3.06
CA GLY A 62 -0.05 15.08 -3.85
C GLY A 62 -0.94 15.99 -3.01
N ILE A 63 -0.76 16.02 -1.69
CA ILE A 63 -1.47 16.91 -0.77
C ILE A 63 -0.49 17.50 0.25
N LYS A 64 -0.88 18.61 0.89
CA LYS A 64 -0.09 19.23 1.95
C LYS A 64 -0.20 18.45 3.26
N VAL A 65 0.86 18.53 4.07
CA VAL A 65 0.84 18.02 5.45
C VAL A 65 -0.29 18.69 6.23
N SER A 66 -1.13 17.88 6.87
CA SER A 66 -2.22 18.34 7.73
C SER A 66 -1.74 18.71 9.12
N GLU A 67 -0.85 17.89 9.70
CA GLU A 67 -0.24 18.14 11.01
C GLU A 67 1.24 17.78 10.95
N GLU A 68 2.09 18.66 11.48
CA GLU A 68 3.54 18.49 11.51
C GLU A 68 4.01 18.64 12.95
N VAL A 69 4.82 17.68 13.40
CA VAL A 69 5.51 17.79 14.68
C VAL A 69 7.00 17.59 14.46
N LYS A 70 7.74 18.70 14.61
CA LYS A 70 9.19 18.68 14.52
C LYS A 70 9.80 18.28 15.84
N GLY A 71 10.72 17.33 15.80
CA GLY A 71 11.53 17.02 16.97
C GLY A 71 12.49 18.17 17.27
N LYS A 72 12.23 18.98 18.30
CA LYS A 72 13.23 19.93 18.82
C LYS A 72 14.34 19.23 19.60
N ASP A 73 14.02 18.15 20.31
CA ASP A 73 14.92 17.33 21.15
C ASP A 73 14.76 15.82 20.86
N LYS A 74 14.20 15.49 19.69
CA LYS A 74 13.72 14.16 19.33
C LYS A 74 14.43 13.72 18.06
N ASP A 75 14.75 12.44 17.94
CA ASP A 75 15.47 11.89 16.76
C ASP A 75 14.60 11.84 15.48
N SER A 76 13.36 12.34 15.52
CA SER A 76 12.42 12.22 14.41
C SER A 76 11.44 13.38 14.23
N ASN A 77 10.99 13.53 12.99
CA ASN A 77 9.92 14.41 12.55
C ASN A 77 8.69 13.55 12.27
N ALA A 78 7.51 14.07 12.60
CA ALA A 78 6.24 13.42 12.31
C ALA A 78 5.41 14.26 11.35
N TYR A 79 4.90 13.62 10.30
CA TYR A 79 4.04 14.23 9.29
C TYR A 79 2.74 13.44 9.19
N THR A 80 1.61 14.12 9.33
CA THR A 80 0.28 13.54 9.17
C THR A 80 -0.39 14.09 7.93
N PHE A 81 -0.90 13.19 7.10
CA PHE A 81 -1.73 13.48 5.94
C PHE A 81 -3.14 12.93 6.19
N LYS A 82 -4.15 13.75 5.90
CA LYS A 82 -5.56 13.36 6.04
C LYS A 82 -6.32 13.61 4.74
N ILE A 83 -7.08 12.62 4.31
CA ILE A 83 -8.05 12.72 3.21
C ILE A 83 -9.31 12.02 3.68
N ASP A 84 -10.44 12.73 3.66
CA ASP A 84 -11.73 12.22 4.13
C ASP A 84 -11.64 11.55 5.51
N ASN A 85 -11.89 10.24 5.57
CA ASN A 85 -11.90 9.41 6.78
C ASN A 85 -10.61 8.58 6.95
N GLU A 86 -9.56 8.93 6.20
CA GLU A 86 -8.28 8.24 6.18
C GLU A 86 -7.16 9.13 6.72
N LYS A 87 -6.19 8.51 7.37
CA LYS A 87 -5.00 9.16 7.90
C LYS A 87 -3.77 8.34 7.56
N LEU A 88 -2.71 9.05 7.18
CA LEU A 88 -1.37 8.52 6.96
C LEU A 88 -0.39 9.28 7.84
N LEU A 89 0.22 8.59 8.80
CA LEU A 89 1.22 9.11 9.72
C LEU A 89 2.60 8.60 9.32
N ILE A 90 3.55 9.50 9.17
CA ILE A 90 4.92 9.20 8.72
C ILE A 90 5.90 9.78 9.72
N TYR A 91 6.81 8.95 10.22
CA TYR A 91 7.96 9.37 11.00
C TYR A 91 9.22 9.24 10.17
N THR A 92 10.03 10.29 10.17
CA THR A 92 11.33 10.31 9.52
C THR A 92 12.42 10.68 10.51
N ASP A 93 13.63 10.21 10.28
CA ASP A 93 14.80 10.57 11.09
C ASP A 93 15.14 12.04 10.86
N ASN A 94 15.49 12.76 11.92
CA ASN A 94 15.77 14.19 11.82
C ASN A 94 17.08 14.53 11.15
N ASN A 95 18.05 13.60 11.15
CA ASN A 95 19.39 13.88 10.68
C ASN A 95 19.57 13.54 9.20
N ASN A 96 18.87 12.51 8.71
CA ASN A 96 19.03 12.02 7.34
C ASN A 96 17.71 11.86 6.56
N ASP A 97 16.57 12.25 7.17
CA ASP A 97 15.23 12.15 6.58
C ASP A 97 14.84 10.73 6.14
N GLU A 98 15.49 9.69 6.65
CA GLU A 98 15.10 8.30 6.35
C GLU A 98 13.74 7.96 6.95
N LEU A 99 12.98 7.11 6.26
CA LEU A 99 11.72 6.62 6.80
C LEU A 99 12.02 5.75 8.02
N LEU A 100 11.45 6.13 9.16
CA LEU A 100 11.51 5.33 10.37
C LEU A 100 10.28 4.44 10.46
N PHE A 101 9.11 5.06 10.30
CA PHE A 101 7.82 4.41 10.49
C PHE A 101 6.75 5.07 9.65
N ILE A 102 5.79 4.27 9.20
CA ILE A 102 4.60 4.74 8.53
C ILE A 102 3.40 3.93 8.99
N GLN A 103 2.30 4.62 9.24
CA GLN A 103 1.03 4.03 9.63
C GLN A 103 -0.08 4.62 8.78
N TYR A 104 -0.89 3.76 8.20
CA TYR A 104 -2.16 4.11 7.58
C TYR A 104 -3.29 3.63 8.49
N ASN A 105 -4.32 4.46 8.67
CA ASN A 105 -5.54 4.04 9.31
C ASN A 105 -6.79 4.72 8.73
N ASN A 106 -7.95 4.09 8.91
CA ASN A 106 -9.24 4.67 8.55
C ASN A 106 -10.27 4.56 9.70
N LEU A 107 -11.39 5.29 9.58
CA LEU A 107 -12.46 5.27 10.59
C LEU A 107 -13.16 3.91 10.76
N ILE A 108 -12.95 2.96 9.83
CA ILE A 108 -13.55 1.62 9.87
C ILE A 108 -12.61 0.63 10.59
N GLY A 109 -11.48 1.10 11.12
CA GLY A 109 -10.58 0.33 11.98
C GLY A 109 -9.54 -0.50 11.24
N LEU A 110 -9.36 -0.31 9.92
CA LEU A 110 -8.19 -0.85 9.23
C LEU A 110 -6.97 -0.04 9.63
N GLU A 111 -5.95 -0.72 10.15
CA GLU A 111 -4.65 -0.13 10.50
C GLU A 111 -3.55 -0.95 9.82
N LEU A 112 -2.67 -0.27 9.09
CA LEU A 112 -1.47 -0.84 8.47
C LEU A 112 -0.26 -0.09 9.00
N THR A 113 0.81 -0.78 9.36
CA THR A 113 1.92 -0.18 10.08
C THR A 113 3.25 -0.78 9.68
N TYR A 114 4.09 -0.04 8.97
CA TYR A 114 5.41 -0.50 8.53
C TYR A 114 6.51 0.29 9.24
N SER A 115 7.48 -0.44 9.81
CA SER A 115 8.64 0.12 10.50
C SER A 115 9.92 -0.45 9.89
N LEU A 116 10.92 0.42 9.69
CA LEU A 116 12.25 0.02 9.24
C LEU A 116 13.22 -0.26 10.40
N LYS A 117 12.87 0.14 11.63
CA LYS A 117 13.63 -0.20 12.85
C LYS A 117 12.76 -1.13 13.71
N THR A 118 13.32 -2.28 14.10
CA THR A 118 12.60 -3.36 14.81
C THR A 118 12.27 -3.05 16.28
N ASP A 119 12.84 -2.00 16.86
CA ASP A 119 12.71 -1.71 18.30
C ASP A 119 12.46 -0.22 18.59
N MET A 120 11.65 0.44 17.75
CA MET A 120 11.24 1.81 18.06
C MET A 120 10.15 1.84 19.11
N ASN A 121 10.52 2.32 20.30
CA ASN A 121 9.61 2.58 21.40
C ASN A 121 8.94 3.94 21.16
N PHE A 122 7.87 3.98 20.36
CA PHE A 122 7.08 5.20 20.13
C PHE A 122 6.31 5.68 21.38
N GLY A 123 6.36 4.89 22.45
CA GLY A 123 5.71 5.09 23.75
C GLY A 123 5.90 6.47 24.39
N GLU A 124 7.09 7.05 24.23
CA GLU A 124 7.39 8.38 24.80
C GLU A 124 7.23 9.51 23.77
N TYR A 125 7.06 9.16 22.49
CA TYR A 125 7.27 10.13 21.43
C TYR A 125 6.06 11.01 21.17
N TYR A 126 4.79 10.57 21.19
CA TYR A 126 3.63 11.48 21.05
C TYR A 126 2.32 10.90 21.63
N GLY A 127 2.37 10.25 22.79
CA GLY A 127 1.17 9.76 23.49
C GLY A 127 0.61 8.43 22.98
N PHE A 128 1.41 7.64 22.27
CA PHE A 128 1.03 6.32 21.77
C PHE A 128 1.87 5.22 22.44
N THR A 129 1.34 4.54 23.45
CA THR A 129 2.01 3.43 24.14
C THR A 129 1.78 2.11 23.40
N GLY A 130 2.76 1.64 22.64
CA GLY A 130 2.73 0.31 22.02
C GLY A 130 4.12 -0.20 21.68
N LYS A 131 4.42 -1.45 22.06
CA LYS A 131 5.52 -2.22 21.46
C LYS A 131 5.04 -2.70 20.11
N TYR A 132 5.50 -2.08 19.02
CA TYR A 132 5.10 -2.47 17.68
C TYR A 132 6.00 -3.57 17.16
N ASN A 133 5.43 -4.76 16.97
CA ASN A 133 6.08 -5.81 16.20
C ASN A 133 5.86 -5.49 14.73
N SER A 134 6.90 -5.08 14.02
CA SER A 134 6.80 -4.80 12.58
C SER A 134 6.54 -6.11 11.82
N GLU A 135 5.30 -6.38 11.43
CA GLU A 135 5.04 -7.43 10.45
C GLU A 135 5.70 -7.05 9.12
N SER A 136 6.15 -8.04 8.35
CA SER A 136 6.76 -7.78 7.05
C SER A 136 5.79 -6.99 6.15
N PHE A 137 6.33 -6.10 5.31
CA PHE A 137 5.51 -5.33 4.37
C PHE A 137 4.60 -6.24 3.51
N GLU A 138 5.10 -7.40 3.08
CA GLU A 138 4.31 -8.36 2.32
C GLU A 138 3.12 -8.91 3.10
N ASN A 139 3.28 -9.18 4.40
CA ASN A 139 2.16 -9.61 5.24
C ASN A 139 1.08 -8.54 5.33
N GLN A 140 1.47 -7.28 5.46
CA GLN A 140 0.52 -6.16 5.54
C GLN A 140 -0.20 -5.91 4.21
N LYS A 141 0.52 -6.02 3.08
CA LYS A 141 -0.07 -5.97 1.74
C LYS A 141 -1.09 -7.10 1.56
N ASN A 142 -0.77 -8.30 2.04
CA ASN A 142 -1.70 -9.43 2.03
C ASN A 142 -2.92 -9.21 2.92
N GLN A 143 -2.75 -8.66 4.13
CA GLN A 143 -3.86 -8.33 5.03
C GLN A 143 -4.79 -7.28 4.44
N LEU A 144 -4.25 -6.22 3.83
CA LEU A 144 -5.02 -5.22 3.11
C LEU A 144 -5.85 -5.87 1.98
N ASN A 145 -5.24 -6.73 1.17
CA ASN A 145 -5.94 -7.45 0.11
C ASN A 145 -7.08 -8.32 0.64
N LEU A 146 -6.86 -9.04 1.74
CA LEU A 146 -7.88 -9.86 2.39
C LEU A 146 -9.02 -9.00 2.96
N TYR A 147 -8.71 -7.87 3.60
CA TYR A 147 -9.70 -6.96 4.16
C TYR A 147 -10.61 -6.39 3.06
N LEU A 148 -10.02 -5.90 1.96
CA LEU A 148 -10.79 -5.37 0.82
C LEU A 148 -11.72 -6.43 0.22
N LYS A 149 -11.20 -7.65 0.04
CA LYS A 149 -11.98 -8.79 -0.48
C LYS A 149 -13.14 -9.17 0.43
N ASN A 150 -12.92 -9.25 1.74
CA ASN A 150 -13.93 -9.71 2.71
C ASN A 150 -15.05 -8.68 2.95
N ASN A 151 -14.76 -7.38 2.81
CA ASN A 151 -15.73 -6.32 3.08
C ASN A 151 -16.52 -5.88 1.84
N ASN A 152 -16.37 -6.56 0.68
CA ASN A 152 -17.00 -6.17 -0.58
C ASN A 152 -16.85 -4.69 -0.92
N ILE A 153 -15.77 -4.06 -0.45
CA ILE A 153 -15.48 -2.67 -0.75
C ILE A 153 -15.19 -2.64 -2.25
N PRO A 154 -16.00 -1.91 -3.05
CA PRO A 154 -15.84 -1.90 -4.49
C PRO A 154 -14.42 -1.47 -4.82
N GLN A 155 -13.71 -2.37 -5.48
CA GLN A 155 -12.54 -2.03 -6.27
C GLN A 155 -13.11 -1.19 -7.43
N LYS A 156 -12.66 0.06 -7.53
CA LYS A 156 -13.18 1.11 -8.41
C LYS A 156 -12.40 1.32 -9.71
#